data_AF-A0A5J9VK31-F1
#
_entry.id   AF-A0A5J9VK31-F1
#
_cell.length_a   1.000
_cell.length_b   1.000
_cell.length_c   1.000
_cell.angle_alpha   90.00
_cell.angle_beta   90.00
_cell.angle_gamma   90.00
#
_symmetry.space_group_name_H-M   'P 1'
#
loop_
_entity.id
_entity.type
_entity.pdbx_description
1 polymer ?
#
loop_
_entity_poly.entity_id
_entity_poly.type
_entity_poly.pdbx_seq_one_letter_code
_entity_poly.pdbx_strand_id
1 'polypeptide(L)'
;MEGLRVRFDELFARIIQQREQDGGRTAVDLLEIMLKMERQGGDGKTPFNMGDVKNLLLFDFFPFGSGRRICAGIAMAEKMTTYSLAMLLQAFDWTLPQGVQLDLSEKFGLVMKKSTPLVAIPTPRLSNPELYYSLSEGTTRSN
;
A
#
# COMPACT_ATOMS: atom_id res chain seq x y z
N MET A 1 2.82 12.16 14.42
CA MET A 1 3.37 10.90 13.89
C MET A 1 3.58 9.83 14.96
N GLU A 2 3.80 10.20 16.23
CA GLU A 2 4.04 9.24 17.33
C GLU A 2 2.89 8.25 17.60
N GLY A 3 1.64 8.71 17.62
CA GLY A 3 0.48 7.84 17.91
C GLY A 3 0.20 6.77 16.84
N LEU A 4 0.74 6.95 15.63
CA LEU A 4 0.61 5.97 14.56
C LEU A 4 1.63 4.82 14.76
N ARG A 5 2.86 5.15 15.18
CA ARG A 5 3.90 4.16 15.54
C ARG A 5 3.45 3.24 16.68
N VAL A 6 2.87 3.80 17.74
CA VAL A 6 2.40 3.03 18.91
C VAL A 6 1.33 2.01 18.53
N ARG A 7 0.33 2.42 17.73
CA ARG A 7 -0.73 1.52 17.25
C ARG A 7 -0.20 0.38 16.39
N PHE A 8 0.88 0.62 15.65
CA PHE A 8 1.50 -0.41 14.83
C PHE A 8 2.36 -1.37 15.65
N ASP A 9 3.11 -0.88 16.64
CA ASP A 9 3.82 -1.75 17.58
C ASP A 9 2.86 -2.71 18.30
N GLU A 10 1.67 -2.22 18.70
CA GLU A 10 0.60 -3.05 19.26
C GLU A 10 0.05 -4.09 18.27
N LEU A 11 -0.08 -3.71 16.99
CA LEU A 11 -0.55 -4.59 15.94
C LEU A 11 0.47 -5.71 15.63
N PHE A 12 1.77 -5.40 15.63
CA PHE A 12 2.83 -6.40 15.52
C PHE A 12 2.84 -7.36 16.69
N ALA A 13 2.70 -6.86 17.91
CA ALA A 13 2.60 -7.70 19.11
C ALA A 13 1.42 -8.67 19.01
N ARG A 14 0.26 -8.22 18.51
CA ARG A 14 -0.91 -9.08 18.29
C ARG A 14 -0.69 -10.13 17.21
N ILE A 15 -0.08 -9.77 16.07
CA ILE A 15 0.22 -10.73 14.99
C ILE A 15 1.19 -11.82 15.47
N ILE A 16 2.21 -11.46 16.26
CA ILE A 16 3.15 -12.42 16.84
C ILE A 16 2.43 -13.35 17.82
N GLN A 17 1.61 -12.79 18.73
CA GLN A 17 0.87 -13.55 19.73
C GLN A 17 -0.15 -14.51 19.10
N GLN A 18 -0.80 -14.11 18.00
CA GLN A 18 -1.78 -14.94 17.30
C GLN A 18 -1.12 -16.12 16.57
N ARG A 19 0.14 -15.97 16.12
CA ARG A 19 0.94 -17.06 15.53
C ARG A 19 1.41 -18.09 16.55
N GLU A 20 1.67 -17.66 17.78
CA GLU A 20 1.98 -18.59 18.89
C GLU A 20 0.77 -19.44 19.27
N GLN A 21 -0.45 -18.92 19.10
CA GLN A 21 -1.70 -19.64 19.34
C GLN A 21 -2.10 -20.59 18.19
N ASP A 22 -1.83 -20.23 16.93
CA ASP A 22 -2.26 -21.00 15.75
C ASP A 22 -1.35 -22.17 15.34
N GLY A 23 -0.34 -22.52 16.14
CA GLY A 23 0.37 -23.80 16.00
C GLY A 23 1.01 -24.03 14.61
N GLY A 24 1.80 -23.08 14.11
CA GLY A 24 2.84 -23.29 13.11
C GLY A 24 2.44 -24.09 11.86
N ARG A 25 1.66 -23.49 10.96
CA ARG A 25 1.53 -24.03 9.58
C ARG A 25 2.85 -23.86 8.82
N THR A 26 3.34 -24.97 8.29
CA THR A 26 4.62 -25.20 7.59
C THR A 26 4.77 -24.52 6.22
N ALA A 27 4.40 -23.25 6.12
CA ALA A 27 4.83 -22.40 5.02
C ALA A 27 5.92 -21.47 5.55
N VAL A 28 7.09 -21.47 4.92
CA VAL A 28 8.17 -20.53 5.27
C VAL A 28 7.67 -19.12 4.95
N ASP A 29 7.06 -18.49 5.94
CA ASP A 29 6.40 -17.20 5.77
C ASP A 29 7.44 -16.08 5.74
N LEU A 30 7.17 -15.02 4.98
CA LEU A 30 8.06 -13.88 4.79
C LEU A 30 8.48 -13.27 6.14
N LEU A 31 7.56 -13.22 7.11
CA LEU A 31 7.88 -12.78 8.48
C LEU A 31 8.91 -13.70 9.15
N GLU A 32 8.80 -15.01 8.95
CA GLU A 32 9.76 -15.97 9.51
C GLU A 32 11.13 -15.84 8.85
N ILE A 33 11.17 -15.60 7.54
CA ILE A 33 12.41 -15.36 6.79
C ILE A 33 13.06 -14.05 7.28
N MET A 34 12.29 -12.98 7.46
CA MET A 34 12.80 -11.71 8.00
C MET A 34 13.30 -11.85 9.43
N LEU A 35 12.57 -12.53 10.31
CA LEU A 35 13.02 -12.80 11.68
C LEU A 35 14.24 -13.74 11.74
N LYS A 36 14.43 -14.59 10.73
CA LYS A 36 15.66 -15.39 10.58
C LYS A 36 16.84 -14.54 10.12
N MET A 37 16.63 -13.61 9.19
CA MET A 37 17.66 -12.67 8.74
C MET A 37 18.09 -11.71 9.87
N GLU A 38 17.15 -11.29 10.72
CA GLU A 38 17.42 -10.45 11.91
C GLU A 38 18.27 -11.20 12.93
N ARG A 39 17.89 -12.45 13.26
CA ARG A 39 18.68 -13.31 14.15
C ARG A 39 20.06 -13.66 13.60
N GLN A 40 20.24 -13.63 12.29
CA GLN A 40 21.53 -13.87 11.62
C GLN A 40 22.37 -12.59 11.48
N GLY A 41 21.83 -11.41 11.82
CA GLY A 41 22.58 -10.16 11.90
C GLY A 41 22.96 -9.51 10.56
N GLY A 42 22.37 -9.95 9.45
CA GLY A 42 22.76 -9.51 8.09
C GLY A 42 24.13 -10.04 7.65
N ASP A 43 24.52 -9.79 6.38
CA ASP A 43 25.93 -9.91 6.02
C ASP A 43 26.66 -8.75 6.72
N GLY A 44 27.86 -8.94 7.27
CA GLY A 44 28.53 -7.89 8.07
C GLY A 44 28.77 -6.53 7.39
N LYS A 45 28.30 -6.33 6.15
CA LYS A 45 28.28 -5.08 5.39
C LYS A 45 26.96 -4.30 5.53
N THR A 46 25.83 -4.97 5.78
CA THR A 46 24.53 -4.34 6.04
C THR A 46 23.84 -5.03 7.22
N PRO A 47 23.91 -4.46 8.43
CA PRO A 47 23.26 -5.05 9.60
C PRO A 47 21.74 -4.99 9.41
N PHE A 48 21.08 -6.14 9.58
CA PHE A 48 19.62 -6.25 9.49
C PHE A 48 19.06 -6.42 10.90
N ASN A 49 18.33 -5.42 11.39
CA ASN A 49 17.83 -5.37 12.77
C ASN A 49 16.30 -5.38 12.84
N MET A 50 15.74 -5.52 14.05
CA MET A 50 14.29 -5.50 14.26
C MET A 50 13.62 -4.19 13.80
N GLY A 51 14.34 -3.07 13.82
CA GLY A 51 13.88 -1.81 13.23
C GLY A 51 13.74 -1.89 11.71
N ASP A 52 14.59 -2.65 11.02
CA ASP A 52 14.50 -2.90 9.58
C ASP A 52 13.41 -3.92 9.27
N VAL A 53 13.21 -4.94 10.11
CA VAL A 53 12.05 -5.85 10.02
C VAL A 53 10.77 -5.06 10.17
N LYS A 54 10.69 -4.18 11.18
CA LYS A 54 9.55 -3.29 11.38
C LYS A 54 9.39 -2.37 10.18
N ASN A 55 10.43 -1.67 9.74
CA ASN A 55 10.32 -0.74 8.61
C ASN A 55 9.94 -1.46 7.31
N LEU A 56 10.52 -2.62 7.02
CA LEU A 56 10.10 -3.43 5.88
C LEU A 56 8.66 -3.90 6.05
N LEU A 57 8.20 -4.30 7.22
CA LEU A 57 6.78 -4.70 7.36
C LEU A 57 5.81 -3.51 7.46
N LEU A 58 6.30 -2.35 7.89
CA LEU A 58 5.54 -1.10 8.13
C LEU A 58 5.46 -0.24 6.87
N PHE A 59 6.45 -0.33 5.99
CA PHE A 59 6.52 0.35 4.68
C PHE A 59 6.40 -0.61 3.50
N ASP A 60 6.79 -1.88 3.63
CA ASP A 60 7.06 -2.79 2.51
C ASP A 60 6.51 -4.23 2.69
N PHE A 61 5.27 -4.44 2.23
CA PHE A 61 5.17 -5.53 1.24
C PHE A 61 6.25 -5.23 0.18
N PHE A 62 6.91 -6.20 -0.44
CA PHE A 62 7.71 -5.89 -1.64
C PHE A 62 6.78 -5.97 -2.86
N PRO A 63 5.82 -5.03 -3.11
CA PRO A 63 4.88 -5.19 -4.22
C PRO A 63 5.62 -5.18 -5.56
N PHE A 64 6.85 -4.67 -5.56
CA PHE A 64 7.74 -4.58 -6.70
C PHE A 64 8.97 -5.49 -6.62
N GLY A 65 9.03 -6.37 -5.61
CA GLY A 65 10.18 -7.24 -5.37
C GLY A 65 11.42 -6.49 -4.85
N SER A 66 12.56 -7.19 -4.82
CA SER A 66 13.85 -6.66 -4.38
C SER A 66 15.03 -7.37 -5.08
N GLY A 67 16.24 -6.81 -4.98
CA GLY A 67 17.46 -7.39 -5.54
C GLY A 67 17.53 -7.39 -7.08
N ARG A 68 18.20 -8.40 -7.67
CA ARG A 68 18.50 -8.44 -9.12
C ARG A 68 17.26 -8.59 -10.04
N ARG A 69 16.10 -8.93 -9.48
CA ARG A 69 14.83 -9.07 -10.21
C ARG A 69 13.77 -8.07 -9.72
N ILE A 70 14.21 -6.96 -9.15
CA ILE A 70 13.32 -5.86 -8.76
C ILE A 70 12.58 -5.32 -10.00
N CYS A 71 11.33 -4.89 -9.82
CA CYS A 71 10.53 -4.33 -10.90
C CYS A 71 11.23 -3.10 -11.49
N ALA A 72 11.51 -3.13 -12.79
CA ALA A 72 12.10 -2.00 -13.49
C ALA A 72 11.18 -0.76 -13.55
N GLY A 73 9.87 -0.94 -13.25
CA GLY A 73 8.84 0.08 -13.35
C GLY A 73 8.54 0.87 -12.07
N ILE A 74 9.28 0.69 -10.96
CA ILE A 74 8.95 1.31 -9.65
C ILE A 74 8.78 2.82 -9.76
N ALA A 75 9.78 3.52 -10.28
CA ALA A 75 9.77 4.98 -10.36
C ALA A 75 8.62 5.51 -11.23
N MET A 76 8.23 4.76 -12.27
CA MET A 76 7.09 5.12 -13.11
C MET A 76 5.77 4.85 -12.39
N ALA A 77 5.63 3.70 -11.74
CA ALA A 77 4.44 3.32 -11.00
C ALA A 77 4.15 4.29 -9.86
N GLU A 78 5.16 4.71 -9.12
CA GLU A 78 5.04 5.67 -8.02
C GLU A 78 4.47 7.01 -8.50
N LYS A 79 5.06 7.57 -9.56
CA LYS A 79 4.60 8.84 -10.15
C LYS A 79 3.22 8.73 -10.76
N MET A 80 2.99 7.70 -11.57
CA MET A 80 1.73 7.51 -12.28
C MET A 80 0.58 7.24 -11.33
N THR A 81 0.78 6.39 -10.33
CA THR A 81 -0.25 6.05 -9.34
C THR A 81 -0.63 7.29 -8.53
N THR A 82 0.37 8.03 -8.02
CA THR A 82 0.14 9.25 -7.24
C THR A 82 -0.61 10.29 -8.06
N TYR A 83 -0.15 10.56 -9.29
CA TYR A 83 -0.78 11.53 -10.16
C TYR A 83 -2.21 11.13 -10.55
N SER A 84 -2.41 9.88 -10.94
CA SER A 84 -3.74 9.37 -11.33
C SER A 84 -4.72 9.42 -10.17
N LEU A 85 -4.30 9.02 -8.97
CA LEU A 85 -5.15 9.12 -7.77
C LEU A 85 -5.48 10.58 -7.45
N ALA A 86 -4.47 11.45 -7.45
CA ALA A 86 -4.67 12.87 -7.15
C ALA A 86 -5.66 13.50 -8.13
N MET A 87 -5.54 13.19 -9.43
CA MET A 87 -6.46 13.68 -10.45
C MET A 87 -7.89 13.17 -10.24
N LEU A 88 -8.07 11.88 -9.97
CA LEU A 88 -9.38 11.27 -9.75
C LEU A 88 -10.07 11.81 -8.49
N LEU A 89 -9.32 12.02 -7.40
CA LEU A 89 -9.83 12.58 -6.16
C LEU A 89 -10.12 14.07 -6.27
N GLN A 90 -9.30 14.81 -7.02
CA GLN A 90 -9.52 16.23 -7.24
C GLN A 90 -10.73 16.49 -8.15
N ALA A 91 -10.96 15.61 -9.14
CA ALA A 91 -12.00 15.77 -10.13
C ALA A 91 -13.39 15.35 -9.63
N PHE A 92 -13.49 14.27 -8.87
CA PHE A 92 -14.77 13.62 -8.57
C PHE A 92 -14.97 13.37 -7.07
N ASP A 93 -16.22 13.56 -6.64
CA ASP A 93 -16.75 12.94 -5.44
C ASP A 93 -17.22 11.52 -5.78
N TRP A 94 -16.97 10.57 -4.88
CA TRP A 94 -17.23 9.15 -5.12
C TRP A 94 -18.30 8.64 -4.18
N THR A 95 -19.33 8.01 -4.74
CA THR A 95 -20.42 7.39 -3.96
C THR A 95 -20.61 5.94 -4.35
N LEU A 96 -21.06 5.11 -3.40
CA LEU A 96 -21.46 3.74 -3.70
C LEU A 96 -22.92 3.72 -4.20
N PRO A 97 -23.27 2.79 -5.11
CA PRO A 97 -24.66 2.56 -5.46
C PRO A 97 -25.49 2.21 -4.21
N GLN A 98 -26.75 2.63 -4.21
CA GLN A 98 -27.66 2.44 -3.08
C GLN A 98 -27.81 0.94 -2.76
N GLY A 99 -27.69 0.60 -1.48
CA GLY A 99 -27.82 -0.79 -1.00
C GLY A 99 -26.59 -1.67 -1.20
N VAL A 100 -25.50 -1.17 -1.78
CA VAL A 100 -24.24 -1.92 -1.92
C VAL A 100 -23.40 -1.77 -0.67
N GLN A 101 -23.04 -2.91 -0.05
CA GLN A 101 -22.03 -2.96 1.00
C GLN A 101 -20.64 -3.20 0.40
N LEU A 102 -19.64 -2.51 0.93
CA LEU A 102 -18.27 -2.63 0.49
C LEU A 102 -17.65 -3.94 0.99
N ASP A 103 -17.59 -4.94 0.11
CA ASP A 103 -16.90 -6.21 0.38
C ASP A 103 -15.41 -6.11 -0.03
N LEU A 104 -14.48 -6.10 0.91
CA LEU A 104 -13.04 -6.04 0.65
C LEU A 104 -12.36 -7.42 0.54
N SER A 105 -13.14 -8.50 0.45
CA SER A 105 -12.56 -9.83 0.28
C SER A 105 -11.79 -9.96 -1.04
N GLU A 106 -10.79 -10.83 -1.07
CA GLU A 106 -9.83 -10.97 -2.17
C GLU A 106 -9.90 -12.37 -2.79
N LYS A 107 -9.61 -12.44 -4.10
CA LYS A 107 -9.31 -13.68 -4.81
C LYS A 107 -7.80 -13.79 -4.96
N PHE A 108 -7.26 -14.88 -4.43
CA PHE A 108 -5.83 -15.17 -4.51
C PHE A 108 -5.43 -15.59 -5.93
N GLY A 109 -4.30 -15.07 -6.41
CA GLY A 109 -3.76 -15.34 -7.74
C GLY A 109 -2.45 -14.58 -7.98
N LEU A 110 -1.88 -14.65 -9.19
CA LEU A 110 -0.65 -13.93 -9.55
C LEU A 110 -0.78 -12.41 -9.36
N VAL A 111 -2.00 -11.88 -9.50
CA VAL A 111 -2.39 -10.53 -9.13
C VAL A 111 -3.54 -10.63 -8.14
N MET A 112 -3.39 -10.00 -6.98
CA MET A 112 -4.45 -9.88 -5.99
C MET A 112 -5.59 -9.04 -6.57
N LYS A 113 -6.78 -9.62 -6.64
CA LYS A 113 -7.98 -8.94 -7.15
C LYS A 113 -9.06 -9.01 -6.10
N LYS A 114 -9.89 -7.97 -6.02
CA LYS A 114 -11.12 -8.00 -5.20
C LYS A 114 -12.01 -9.17 -5.65
N SER A 115 -12.59 -9.90 -4.71
CA SER A 115 -13.44 -11.05 -4.98
C SER A 115 -14.70 -10.63 -5.75
N THR A 116 -15.29 -9.54 -5.30
CA THR A 116 -16.40 -8.83 -5.92
C THR A 116 -15.91 -7.51 -6.53
N PRO A 117 -16.14 -7.23 -7.83
CA PRO A 117 -15.75 -5.95 -8.42
C PRO A 117 -16.35 -4.77 -7.64
N LEU A 118 -15.55 -3.73 -7.39
CA LEU A 118 -16.05 -2.50 -6.78
C LEU A 118 -16.70 -1.63 -7.87
N VAL A 119 -17.94 -1.22 -7.64
CA VAL A 119 -18.62 -0.21 -8.46
C VAL A 119 -18.72 1.06 -7.63
N ALA A 120 -18.17 2.15 -8.16
CA ALA A 120 -18.27 3.48 -7.58
C ALA A 120 -18.80 4.45 -8.64
N ILE A 121 -19.64 5.40 -8.22
CA ILE A 121 -20.26 6.40 -9.07
C ILE A 121 -19.48 7.71 -8.89
N PRO A 122 -18.74 8.17 -9.91
CA PRO A 122 -18.07 9.46 -9.86
C PRO A 122 -19.05 10.59 -10.20
N THR A 123 -19.10 11.61 -9.34
CA THR A 123 -19.82 12.86 -9.59
C THR A 123 -18.83 14.02 -9.63
N PRO A 124 -18.87 14.90 -10.65
CA PRO A 124 -17.98 16.06 -10.69
C PRO A 124 -18.07 16.89 -9.40
N ARG A 125 -16.93 17.13 -8.76
CA ARG A 125 -16.83 17.88 -7.51
C ARG A 125 -17.19 19.36 -7.66
N LEU A 126 -16.91 19.94 -8.83
CA LEU A 126 -17.23 21.32 -9.17
C LEU A 126 -18.47 21.35 -10.06
N SER A 127 -19.40 22.25 -9.73
CA SER A 127 -20.65 22.44 -10.49
C SER A 127 -20.45 23.08 -11.86
N ASN A 128 -19.32 23.79 -12.07
CA ASN A 128 -18.98 24.41 -13.33
C ASN A 128 -17.83 23.66 -14.03
N PRO A 129 -18.07 23.02 -15.19
CA PRO A 129 -17.06 22.30 -15.96
C PRO A 129 -15.85 23.14 -16.39
N GLU A 130 -16.03 24.44 -16.63
CA GLU A 130 -14.96 25.36 -17.07
C GLU A 130 -13.84 25.52 -16.03
N LEU A 131 -14.15 25.25 -14.75
CA LEU A 131 -13.16 25.30 -13.67
C LEU A 131 -12.14 24.16 -13.77
N TYR A 132 -12.44 23.07 -14.46
CA TYR A 132 -11.46 22.00 -14.69
C TYR A 132 -10.48 22.33 -15.81
N TYR A 133 -10.94 23.02 -16.87
CA TYR A 133 -10.10 23.44 -17.98
C TYR A 133 -9.15 24.58 -17.59
N SER A 134 -9.64 25.56 -16.85
CA SER A 134 -8.82 26.69 -16.37
C SER A 134 -7.67 26.29 -15.42
N LEU A 135 -7.80 25.19 -14.68
CA LEU A 135 -6.71 24.64 -13.86
C LEU A 135 -5.56 24.07 -14.71
N SER A 136 -5.84 23.61 -15.94
CA SER A 136 -4.81 23.11 -16.85
C SER A 136 -4.01 24.22 -17.52
N GLU A 137 -4.60 25.41 -17.65
CA GLU A 137 -3.98 26.58 -18.32
C GLU A 137 -3.21 27.49 -17.34
N GLY A 138 -3.41 27.35 -16.03
CA GLY A 138 -2.84 28.22 -15.00
C GLY A 138 -1.33 28.05 -14.70
N THR A 139 -0.64 27.07 -15.30
CA THR A 139 0.80 26.81 -15.03
C THR A 139 1.75 27.54 -15.99
N THR A 140 1.25 28.26 -17.00
CA THR A 140 2.08 29.00 -17.98
C THR A 140 2.09 30.52 -17.84
N ARG A 141 1.77 31.08 -16.65
CA ARG A 141 1.97 32.52 -16.40
C ARG A 141 2.48 32.83 -14.98
N SER A 142 3.80 32.88 -14.84
CA SER A 142 4.51 34.00 -14.18
C SER A 142 6.02 33.82 -14.39
N ASN A 143 6.58 34.60 -15.31
CA ASN A 143 7.97 35.09 -15.23
C ASN A 143 8.07 36.12 -14.10
#